data_AF-A0A956KIP5-F1
#
_entry.id   AF-A0A956KIP5-F1
#
_cell.length_a   1.000
_cell.length_b   1.000
_cell.length_c   1.000
_cell.angle_alpha   90.00
_cell.angle_beta   90.00
_cell.angle_gamma   90.00
#
_symmetry.space_group_name_H-M   'P 1'
#
loop_
_entity.id
_entity.type
_entity.pdbx_description
1 polymer ?
#
loop_
_entity_poly.entity_id
_entity_poly.type
_entity_poly.pdbx_seq_one_letter_code
_entity_poly.pdbx_strand_id
1 'polypeptide(L)'
;MSASQRLQVAVVGGGTMGLAAAWALARRGQQVSLFERCGHVHDQGSHGGHTRIIRHAYHEGSDYVDLVSRADRLWTELGQRGGSELLVRCGLLEFGPPT
;
A
#
# COMPACT_ATOMS: atom_id res chain seq x y z
N MET A 1 -27.16 16.95 17.70
CA MET A 1 -25.94 16.30 17.16
C MET A 1 -26.08 16.26 15.64
N SER A 2 -25.28 17.04 14.91
CA SER A 2 -25.29 16.99 13.44
C SER A 2 -24.76 15.63 13.00
N ALA A 3 -25.50 14.92 12.15
CA ALA A 3 -25.03 13.67 11.56
C ALA A 3 -23.77 13.97 10.74
N SER A 4 -22.65 13.29 11.06
CA SER A 4 -21.42 13.41 10.28
C SER A 4 -21.73 12.97 8.84
N GLN A 5 -21.62 13.91 7.90
CA GLN A 5 -21.96 13.69 6.50
C GLN A 5 -20.88 12.81 5.85
N ARG A 6 -21.26 11.69 5.24
CA ARG A 6 -20.32 10.83 4.49
C ARG A 6 -19.83 11.56 3.25
N LEU A 7 -18.52 11.56 3.04
CA LEU A 7 -17.91 12.02 1.81
C LEU A 7 -18.13 10.97 0.71
N GLN A 8 -18.40 11.47 -0.50
CA GLN A 8 -18.39 10.69 -1.73
C GLN A 8 -17.03 10.88 -2.39
N VAL A 9 -16.27 9.80 -2.55
CA VAL A 9 -14.91 9.84 -3.09
C VAL A 9 -14.81 8.95 -4.31
N ALA A 10 -14.34 9.51 -5.42
CA ALA A 10 -13.94 8.75 -6.61
C ALA A 10 -12.43 8.49 -6.59
N VAL A 11 -12.03 7.23 -6.72
CA VAL A 11 -10.63 6.82 -6.91
C VAL A 11 -10.45 6.37 -8.35
N VAL A 12 -9.59 7.05 -9.09
CA VAL A 12 -9.29 6.73 -10.50
C VAL A 12 -7.96 5.98 -10.56
N GLY A 13 -8.00 4.72 -10.99
CA GLY A 13 -6.89 3.77 -10.96
C GLY A 13 -7.04 2.80 -9.78
N GLY A 14 -7.17 1.52 -10.08
CA GLY A 14 -7.31 0.38 -9.16
C GLY A 14 -6.02 -0.38 -8.89
N GLY A 15 -4.86 0.24 -9.06
CA GLY A 15 -3.57 -0.34 -8.67
C GLY A 15 -3.29 -0.27 -7.17
N THR A 16 -2.04 -0.56 -6.77
CA THR A 16 -1.59 -0.61 -5.37
C THR A 16 -2.05 0.59 -4.53
N MET A 17 -1.83 1.81 -5.03
CA MET A 17 -2.15 3.03 -4.28
C MET A 17 -3.66 3.30 -4.24
N GLY A 18 -4.36 3.06 -5.35
CA GLY A 18 -5.79 3.31 -5.46
C GLY A 18 -6.62 2.38 -4.58
N LEU A 19 -6.32 1.07 -4.62
CA LEU A 19 -6.98 0.10 -3.73
C LEU A 19 -6.67 0.37 -2.26
N ALA A 20 -5.42 0.70 -1.91
CA ALA A 20 -5.05 1.05 -0.53
C ALA A 20 -5.81 2.29 -0.03
N ALA A 21 -5.92 3.32 -0.88
CA ALA A 21 -6.67 4.54 -0.56
C ALA A 21 -8.18 4.25 -0.41
N ALA A 22 -8.77 3.52 -1.37
CA ALA A 22 -10.18 3.16 -1.33
C ALA A 22 -10.53 2.34 -0.09
N TRP A 23 -9.70 1.35 0.26
CA TRP A 23 -9.86 0.55 1.46
C TRP A 23 -9.76 1.40 2.74
N ALA A 24 -8.76 2.28 2.84
CA ALA A 24 -8.59 3.15 3.99
C ALA A 24 -9.77 4.12 4.19
N LEU A 25 -10.32 4.67 3.10
CA LEU A 25 -11.49 5.55 3.13
C LEU A 25 -12.78 4.79 3.47
N ALA A 26 -13.01 3.63 2.85
CA ALA A 26 -14.16 2.78 3.14
C ALA A 26 -14.19 2.34 4.61
N ARG A 27 -13.03 1.97 5.18
CA ARG A 27 -12.89 1.64 6.61
C ARG A 27 -13.21 2.79 7.55
N ARG A 28 -13.11 4.04 7.10
CA ARG A 28 -13.51 5.25 7.84
C ARG A 28 -14.98 5.62 7.59
N GLY A 29 -15.77 4.72 7.01
CA GLY A 29 -17.19 4.89 6.76
C GLY A 29 -17.53 5.80 5.58
N GLN A 30 -16.56 6.14 4.71
CA GLN A 30 -16.81 6.99 3.54
C GLN A 30 -17.44 6.19 2.40
N GLN A 31 -18.18 6.87 1.51
CA GLN A 31 -18.71 6.27 0.29
C GLN A 31 -17.65 6.39 -0.81
N VAL A 32 -17.14 5.26 -1.32
CA VAL A 32 -16.02 5.25 -2.27
C VAL A 32 -16.41 4.49 -3.54
N SER A 33 -16.20 5.12 -4.69
CA SER A 33 -16.27 4.48 -6.00
C SER A 33 -14.87 4.38 -6.58
N LEU A 34 -14.44 3.18 -6.98
CA LEU A 34 -13.14 2.95 -7.59
C LEU A 34 -13.33 2.57 -9.06
N PHE A 35 -12.57 3.21 -9.94
CA PHE A 35 -12.60 3.00 -11.37
C PHE A 35 -11.23 2.48 -11.85
N GLU A 36 -11.23 1.33 -12.52
CA GLU A 36 -10.03 0.74 -13.12
C GLU A 36 -10.32 0.40 -14.58
N ARG A 37 -9.38 0.73 -15.47
CA ARG A 37 -9.48 0.49 -16.91
C ARG A 37 -9.29 -0.98 -17.27
N CYS A 38 -8.35 -1.66 -16.61
CA CYS A 38 -7.84 -2.96 -17.04
C CYS A 38 -8.48 -4.19 -16.34
N GLY A 39 -9.26 -4.00 -15.28
CA GLY A 39 -9.87 -5.10 -14.48
C GLY A 39 -9.24 -5.23 -13.09
N HIS A 40 -9.82 -6.07 -12.23
CA HIS A 40 -9.30 -6.27 -10.87
C HIS A 40 -8.01 -7.09 -10.89
N VAL A 41 -6.92 -6.52 -10.39
CA VAL A 41 -5.57 -7.11 -10.30
C VAL A 41 -5.11 -7.65 -11.65
N HIS A 42 -4.22 -6.90 -12.32
CA HIS A 42 -3.76 -7.22 -13.66
C HIS A 42 -2.24 -6.99 -13.79
N ASP A 43 -1.66 -7.48 -14.88
CA ASP A 43 -0.23 -7.37 -15.18
C ASP A 43 0.14 -6.14 -16.03
N GLN A 44 -0.85 -5.44 -16.59
CA GLN A 44 -0.65 -4.22 -17.39
C GLN A 44 -0.24 -2.96 -16.59
N GLY A 45 0.17 -3.10 -15.32
CA GLY A 45 0.55 -2.01 -14.43
C GLY A 45 1.83 -2.29 -13.63
N SER A 46 2.25 -1.35 -12.78
CA SER A 46 3.51 -1.45 -12.03
C SER A 46 3.47 -2.45 -10.85
N HIS A 47 2.34 -3.11 -10.63
CA HIS A 47 2.13 -4.07 -9.55
C HIS A 47 2.17 -5.53 -10.02
N GLY A 48 2.43 -5.77 -11.31
CA GLY A 48 2.63 -7.13 -11.85
C GLY A 48 3.83 -7.87 -11.25
N GLY A 49 3.95 -9.16 -11.53
CA GLY A 49 4.91 -10.02 -10.82
C GLY A 49 4.48 -10.33 -9.39
N HIS A 50 5.24 -11.17 -8.69
CA HIS A 50 4.75 -11.81 -7.46
C HIS A 50 5.20 -11.12 -6.17
N THR A 51 6.39 -10.50 -6.17
CA THR A 51 7.04 -10.01 -4.95
C THR A 51 7.55 -8.57 -5.11
N ARG A 52 7.69 -7.87 -3.98
CA ARG A 52 8.30 -6.53 -3.87
C ARG A 52 9.13 -6.45 -2.60
N ILE A 53 10.20 -5.67 -2.63
CA ILE A 53 11.07 -5.42 -1.48
C ILE A 53 10.52 -4.21 -0.70
N ILE A 54 10.55 -4.32 0.63
CA ILE A 54 10.43 -3.19 1.56
C ILE A 54 11.79 -2.99 2.25
N ARG A 55 12.25 -1.74 2.38
CA ARG A 55 13.55 -1.38 2.98
C ARG A 55 13.35 -0.29 4.02
N HIS A 56 14.11 -0.30 5.11
CA HIS A 56 14.05 0.76 6.12
C HIS A 56 15.18 1.77 5.96
N ALA A 57 16.36 1.31 5.55
CA ALA A 57 17.43 2.18 5.11
C ALA A 57 17.12 2.69 3.70
N TYR A 58 16.87 3.99 3.58
CA TYR A 58 16.62 4.68 2.31
C TYR A 58 17.76 5.65 2.03
N HIS A 59 18.45 5.46 0.90
CA HIS A 59 19.49 6.37 0.42
C HIS A 59 18.88 7.62 -0.22
N GLU A 60 17.63 7.51 -0.67
CA GLU A 60 16.86 8.53 -1.36
C GLU A 60 16.38 9.67 -0.42
N GLY A 61 16.48 9.49 0.89
CA GLY A 61 16.20 10.52 1.89
C GLY A 61 15.56 9.97 3.17
N SER A 62 15.88 10.60 4.30
CA SER A 62 15.38 10.20 5.63
C SER A 62 13.86 10.35 5.77
N ASP A 63 13.22 11.20 4.97
CA ASP A 63 11.77 11.42 5.00
C ASP A 63 10.99 10.13 4.70
N TYR A 64 11.61 9.16 4.03
CA TYR A 64 11.02 7.85 3.77
C TYR A 64 10.99 6.92 5.00
N VAL A 65 11.82 7.16 6.01
CA VAL A 65 11.99 6.25 7.15
C VAL A 65 10.70 6.16 7.98
N ASP A 66 10.06 7.29 8.26
CA ASP A 66 8.78 7.31 8.98
C ASP A 66 7.65 6.69 8.15
N LEU A 67 7.65 6.97 6.84
CA LEU A 67 6.67 6.42 5.91
C LEU A 67 6.77 4.90 5.85
N VAL A 68 7.97 4.35 5.71
CA VAL A 68 8.16 2.91 5.59
C VAL A 68 7.95 2.19 6.92
N SER A 69 8.34 2.80 8.04
CA SER A 69 8.04 2.25 9.38
C SER A 69 6.53 2.17 9.65
N ARG A 70 5.74 3.09 9.09
CA ARG A 70 4.28 2.99 9.10
C ARG A 70 3.76 1.93 8.13
N ALA A 71 4.30 1.87 6.91
CA ALA A 71 3.90 0.88 5.91
C ALA A 71 4.14 -0.55 6.40
N ASP A 72 5.27 -0.78 7.05
CA ASP A 72 5.67 -2.06 7.64
C ASP A 72 4.63 -2.61 8.65
N ARG A 73 4.19 -1.75 9.57
CA ARG A 73 3.11 -2.06 10.52
C ARG A 73 1.80 -2.37 9.80
N LEU A 74 1.43 -1.55 8.82
CA LEU A 74 0.18 -1.72 8.06
C LEU A 74 0.16 -3.01 7.24
N TRP A 75 1.30 -3.41 6.65
CA TRP A 75 1.42 -4.70 5.95
C TRP A 75 1.24 -5.88 6.90
N THR A 76 1.84 -5.80 8.09
CA THR A 76 1.70 -6.82 9.13
C THR A 76 0.24 -6.94 9.58
N GLU A 77 -0.43 -5.81 9.87
CA GLU A 77 -1.85 -5.78 10.24
C GLU A 77 -2.76 -6.30 9.11
N LEU A 78 -2.45 -5.98 7.85
CA LEU A 78 -3.22 -6.45 6.70
C LEU A 78 -3.12 -7.97 6.55
N GLY A 79 -1.93 -8.53 6.70
CA GLY A 79 -1.74 -9.98 6.68
C GLY A 79 -2.52 -10.70 7.79
N GLN A 80 -2.48 -10.15 9.01
CA GLN A 80 -3.27 -10.66 10.14
C GLN A 80 -4.77 -10.65 9.84
N ARG A 81 -5.29 -9.57 9.26
CA ARG A 81 -6.70 -9.47 8.86
C ARG A 81 -7.07 -10.42 7.73
N GLY A 82 -6.16 -10.66 6.79
CA GLY A 82 -6.34 -11.54 5.65
C GLY A 82 -6.05 -13.01 5.93
N GLY A 83 -5.63 -13.37 7.16
CA GLY A 83 -5.26 -14.74 7.52
C GLY A 83 -4.08 -15.28 6.72
N SER A 84 -3.21 -14.42 6.20
CA SER A 84 -2.05 -14.78 5.36
C SER A 84 -0.83 -13.94 5.69
N GLU A 85 0.35 -14.52 5.57
CA GLU A 85 1.60 -13.78 5.69
C GLU A 85 1.86 -12.99 4.40
N LEU A 86 1.76 -11.66 4.47
CA LEU A 86 2.02 -10.76 3.33
C LEU A 86 3.43 -10.18 3.34
N LEU A 87 4.09 -10.14 4.50
CA LEU A 87 5.41 -9.56 4.68
C LEU A 87 6.38 -10.60 5.24
N VAL A 88 7.16 -11.19 4.35
CA VAL A 88 8.21 -12.16 4.71
C VAL A 88 9.49 -11.43 5.10
N ARG A 89 10.02 -11.70 6.30
CA ARG A 89 11.25 -11.10 6.82
C ARG A 89 12.50 -11.81 6.30
N CYS A 90 12.74 -11.71 5.00
CA CYS A 90 13.91 -12.34 4.35
C CYS A 90 15.22 -11.52 4.43
N GLY A 91 15.16 -10.30 4.97
CA GLY A 91 16.30 -9.38 4.98
C GLY A 91 16.54 -8.72 3.63
N LEU A 92 17.59 -7.89 3.57
CA LEU A 92 18.03 -7.18 2.37
C LEU A 92 19.55 -7.11 2.39
N LEU A 93 20.19 -7.41 1.26
CA LEU A 93 21.61 -7.18 1.06
C LEU A 93 21.80 -6.10 -0.01
N GLU A 94 22.40 -4.99 0.37
CA GLU A 94 22.87 -3.93 -0.53
C GLU A 94 24.40 -3.86 -0.41
N PHE A 95 25.11 -3.88 -1.53
CA PHE A 95 26.57 -3.78 -1.59
C PHE A 95 26.99 -3.11 -2.89
N GLY A 96 28.17 -2.49 -2.88
CA GLY A 96 28.76 -1.84 -4.04
C GLY A 96 30.29 -1.88 -3.94
N PRO A 97 31.02 -1.48 -4.99
CA PRO A 97 32.47 -1.35 -4.92
C PRO A 97 32.86 -0.36 -3.81
N PRO A 98 34.02 -0.54 -3.17
CA PRO A 98 34.57 0.48 -2.29
C PRO A 98 34.73 1.79 -3.08
N THR A 99 34.24 2.89 -2.51
CA THR A 99 34.52 4.25 -2.99
C THR A 99 35.96 4.63 -2.76
#